data_AF-A0A2G7G295-F1
#
_entry.id   AF-A0A2G7G295-F1
#
_cell.length_a   1.000
_cell.length_b   1.000
_cell.length_c   1.000
_cell.angle_alpha   90.00
_cell.angle_beta   90.00
_cell.angle_gamma   90.00
#
_symmetry.space_group_name_H-M   'P 1'
#
loop_
_entity.id
_entity.type
_entity.pdbx_description
1 polymer ?
#
loop_
_entity_poly.entity_id
_entity_poly.type
_entity_poly.pdbx_seq_one_letter_code
_entity_poly.pdbx_strand_id
1 'polypeptide(L)'
;MAHQEEKCPYVVGNTIKLRLGAPYDQQEITTKIARVFEPFTLSCAMVVLLDHPALGLTGHLVLKLFDRRFAARLRKDHKLNLWTPEIELQYHDFILDGSASEFITRLNTDSKMAEEEGDTWNDPQNEAYLHDHMQDLCGTEVEAYQTLKDITSLSYLRASLCLAPLHRRNLRSLKAWQSIFEDAIQIVNLLGDVKTRNFIAQENQGSSRCL
;
A
#
# COMPACT_ATOMS: atom_id res chain seq x y z
N MET A 1 19.33 14.48 -20.49
CA MET A 1 17.87 14.69 -20.63
C MET A 1 17.34 14.91 -19.23
N ALA A 2 16.54 15.94 -18.98
CA ALA A 2 16.08 16.25 -17.63
C ALA A 2 15.07 15.17 -17.20
N HIS A 3 15.43 14.33 -16.23
CA HIS A 3 14.48 13.43 -15.58
C HIS A 3 13.44 14.30 -14.89
N GLN A 4 12.21 14.22 -15.36
CA GLN A 4 11.09 14.89 -14.73
C GLN A 4 10.80 14.10 -13.45
N GLU A 5 11.26 14.60 -12.29
CA GLU A 5 10.93 14.01 -11.00
C GLU A 5 9.41 13.91 -10.89
N GLU A 6 8.86 12.69 -10.99
CA GLU A 6 7.45 12.46 -10.75
C GLU A 6 7.16 12.82 -9.29
N LYS A 7 6.47 13.94 -9.10
CA LYS A 7 6.07 14.39 -7.77
C LYS A 7 5.05 13.44 -7.20
N CYS A 8 5.17 13.16 -5.90
CA CYS A 8 4.24 12.35 -5.15
C CYS A 8 2.78 12.78 -5.41
N PRO A 9 1.88 11.86 -5.84
CA PRO A 9 0.50 12.19 -6.16
C PRO A 9 -0.36 12.42 -4.92
N TYR A 10 0.12 12.03 -3.73
CA TYR A 10 -0.61 12.09 -2.47
C TYR A 10 -0.46 13.45 -1.79
N VAL A 11 -1.02 14.48 -2.42
CA VAL A 11 -1.04 15.85 -1.89
C VAL A 11 -2.46 16.33 -1.63
N VAL A 12 -2.64 17.18 -0.61
CA VAL A 12 -3.95 17.75 -0.27
C VAL A 12 -4.56 18.44 -1.48
N GLY A 13 -5.83 18.14 -1.77
CA GLY A 13 -6.56 18.66 -2.91
C GLY A 13 -6.64 17.70 -4.10
N ASN A 14 -5.67 16.79 -4.26
CA ASN A 14 -5.70 15.78 -5.31
C ASN A 14 -6.82 14.76 -5.08
N THR A 15 -7.16 14.03 -6.14
CA THR A 15 -8.16 12.97 -6.08
C THR A 15 -7.52 11.59 -6.23
N ILE A 16 -8.12 10.60 -5.55
CA ILE A 16 -7.74 9.20 -5.63
C ILE A 16 -8.98 8.40 -6.05
N LYS A 17 -8.79 7.53 -7.05
CA LYS A 17 -9.79 6.54 -7.42
C LYS A 17 -9.63 5.32 -6.52
N LEU A 18 -10.70 4.93 -5.85
CA LEU A 18 -10.76 3.76 -5.00
C LEU A 18 -11.73 2.76 -5.60
N ARG A 19 -11.40 1.48 -5.55
CA ARG A 19 -12.33 0.40 -5.89
C ARG A 19 -12.90 -0.20 -4.62
N LEU A 20 -14.21 -0.31 -4.55
CA LEU A 20 -14.89 -0.79 -3.36
C LEU A 20 -14.89 -2.32 -3.35
N GLY A 21 -14.48 -2.92 -2.24
CA GLY A 21 -14.69 -4.35 -2.02
C GLY A 21 -16.17 -4.68 -1.79
N ALA A 22 -16.47 -5.96 -1.54
CA ALA A 22 -17.81 -6.37 -1.09
C ALA A 22 -18.26 -5.51 0.12
N PRO A 23 -19.53 -5.07 0.18
CA PRO A 23 -20.68 -5.48 -0.67
C PRO A 23 -20.90 -4.65 -1.93
N TYR A 24 -19.95 -3.81 -2.35
CA TYR A 24 -20.16 -2.83 -3.43
C TYR A 24 -19.65 -3.31 -4.81
N ASP A 25 -19.51 -4.61 -4.99
CA ASP A 25 -19.20 -5.26 -6.28
C ASP A 25 -18.13 -4.57 -7.14
N GLN A 26 -16.99 -4.20 -6.53
CA GLN A 26 -15.88 -3.58 -7.26
C GLN A 26 -16.20 -2.22 -7.89
N GLN A 27 -17.21 -1.51 -7.39
CA GLN A 27 -17.54 -0.16 -7.87
C GLN A 27 -16.36 0.79 -7.65
N GLU A 28 -16.08 1.65 -8.62
CA GLU A 28 -15.07 2.69 -8.51
C GLU A 28 -15.68 4.00 -8.01
N ILE A 29 -15.02 4.62 -7.04
CA ILE A 29 -15.36 5.94 -6.52
C ILE A 29 -14.16 6.87 -6.61
N THR A 30 -14.42 8.17 -6.71
CA THR A 30 -13.35 9.18 -6.68
C THR A 30 -13.43 9.98 -5.39
N THR A 31 -12.32 10.08 -4.66
CA THR A 31 -12.28 10.74 -3.35
C THR A 31 -11.24 11.84 -3.37
N LYS A 32 -11.42 12.88 -2.56
CA LYS A 32 -10.47 14.00 -2.46
C LYS A 32 -9.60 13.86 -1.24
N ILE A 33 -8.29 14.04 -1.38
CA ILE A 33 -7.34 14.07 -0.26
C ILE A 33 -7.57 15.36 0.53
N ALA A 34 -8.04 15.21 1.76
CA ALA A 34 -8.29 16.31 2.69
C ALA A 34 -7.08 16.62 3.58
N ARG A 35 -6.30 15.60 3.94
CA ARG A 35 -5.09 15.72 4.76
C ARG A 35 -4.11 14.60 4.42
N VAL A 36 -2.82 14.86 4.57
CA VAL A 36 -1.74 13.87 4.39
C VAL A 36 -0.91 13.84 5.68
N PHE A 37 -0.48 12.65 6.09
CA PHE A 37 0.42 12.46 7.23
C PHE A 37 1.82 12.13 6.73
N GLU A 38 2.70 13.12 6.78
CA GLU A 38 4.10 13.01 6.37
C GLU A 38 5.05 13.05 7.58
N PRO A 39 6.25 12.45 7.48
CA PRO A 39 6.77 11.70 6.32
C PRO A 39 6.13 10.31 6.19
N PHE A 40 6.02 9.80 4.96
CA PHE A 40 5.61 8.42 4.71
C PHE A 40 6.71 7.45 5.16
N THR A 41 6.35 6.50 6.02
CA THR A 41 7.29 5.51 6.58
C THR A 41 7.16 4.18 5.83
N LEU A 42 6.12 3.42 6.14
CA LEU A 42 5.79 2.11 5.55
C LEU A 42 4.57 2.19 4.63
N SER A 43 3.65 3.11 4.91
CA SER A 43 2.45 3.37 4.12
C SER A 43 2.22 4.88 3.98
N CYS A 44 1.50 5.28 2.94
CA CYS A 44 1.03 6.64 2.77
C CYS A 44 -0.30 6.77 3.51
N ALA A 45 -0.27 7.36 4.70
CA ALA A 45 -1.46 7.64 5.50
C ALA A 45 -2.03 9.01 5.14
N MET A 46 -3.35 9.08 4.93
CA MET A 46 -4.04 10.30 4.56
C MET A 46 -5.51 10.28 5.00
N VAL A 47 -6.14 11.45 5.05
CA VAL A 47 -7.60 11.57 5.16
C VAL A 47 -8.16 11.87 3.80
N VAL A 48 -9.15 11.09 3.37
CA VAL A 48 -9.92 11.32 2.15
C VAL A 48 -11.37 11.68 2.49
N LEU A 49 -11.97 12.55 1.68
CA LEU A 49 -13.38 12.89 1.74
C LEU A 49 -14.16 11.99 0.78
N LEU A 50 -15.06 11.19 1.34
CA LEU A 50 -16.07 10.44 0.61
C LEU A 50 -17.28 11.34 0.35
N ASP A 51 -17.64 11.47 -0.93
CA ASP A 51 -18.86 12.17 -1.36
C ASP A 51 -19.67 11.31 -2.34
N HIS A 52 -20.12 10.15 -1.85
CA HIS A 52 -20.91 9.18 -2.62
C HIS A 52 -22.19 8.83 -1.84
N PRO A 53 -23.15 9.77 -1.71
CA PRO A 53 -24.36 9.57 -0.93
C PRO A 53 -25.23 8.41 -1.43
N ALA A 54 -25.21 8.10 -2.74
CA ALA A 54 -25.90 6.94 -3.31
C ALA A 54 -25.45 5.60 -2.71
N LEU A 55 -24.22 5.53 -2.18
CA LEU A 55 -23.64 4.34 -1.55
C LEU A 55 -23.64 4.45 -0.01
N GLY A 56 -24.25 5.50 0.54
CA GLY A 56 -24.17 5.84 1.96
C GLY A 56 -22.73 6.07 2.43
N LEU A 57 -21.86 6.53 1.52
CA LEU A 57 -20.44 6.81 1.73
C LEU A 57 -20.24 8.33 1.74
N THR A 58 -20.43 8.94 2.91
CA THR A 58 -20.21 10.37 3.10
C THR A 58 -19.33 10.61 4.34
N GLY A 59 -18.44 11.59 4.23
CA GLY A 59 -17.59 12.04 5.34
C GLY A 59 -16.12 11.70 5.17
N HIS A 60 -15.35 11.91 6.24
CA HIS A 60 -13.91 11.71 6.24
C HIS A 60 -13.55 10.26 6.57
N LEU A 61 -12.52 9.77 5.91
CA LEU A 61 -11.96 8.44 6.07
C LEU A 61 -10.44 8.53 6.16
N VAL A 62 -9.84 7.80 7.09
CA VAL A 62 -8.40 7.55 7.06
C VAL A 62 -8.10 6.45 6.06
N LEU A 63 -7.32 6.76 5.04
CA LEU A 63 -6.82 5.83 4.04
C LEU A 63 -5.33 5.58 4.27
N LYS A 64 -4.94 4.31 4.38
CA LYS A 64 -3.53 3.87 4.35
C LYS A 64 -3.25 3.13 3.04
N LEU A 65 -2.30 3.63 2.27
CA LEU A 65 -1.84 3.04 1.01
C LEU A 65 -0.46 2.43 1.15
N PHE A 66 -0.31 1.16 0.80
CA PHE A 66 0.97 0.49 0.73
C PHE A 66 1.55 0.62 -0.68
N ASP A 67 2.09 1.81 -0.98
CA ASP A 67 2.74 2.11 -2.27
C ASP A 67 4.26 2.01 -2.14
N ARG A 68 4.86 1.01 -2.82
CA ARG A 68 6.30 0.71 -2.76
C ARG A 68 7.20 1.85 -3.20
N ARG A 69 6.69 2.76 -4.01
CA ARG A 69 7.43 3.93 -4.51
C ARG A 69 7.68 4.93 -3.39
N PHE A 70 6.78 4.99 -2.40
CA PHE A 70 6.77 6.01 -1.35
C PHE A 70 7.06 5.49 0.07
N ALA A 71 7.42 4.21 0.24
CA ALA A 71 7.86 3.69 1.54
C ALA A 71 9.32 4.00 1.86
N ALA A 72 9.59 5.28 2.15
CA ALA A 72 10.93 5.80 2.39
C ALA A 72 11.66 5.07 3.52
N ARG A 73 10.96 4.72 4.62
CA ARG A 73 11.58 3.99 5.73
C ARG A 73 11.94 2.56 5.34
N LEU A 74 11.05 1.87 4.62
CA LEU A 74 11.29 0.50 4.20
C LEU A 74 12.51 0.42 3.27
N ARG A 75 12.58 1.30 2.27
CA ARG A 75 13.75 1.41 1.39
C ARG A 75 15.04 1.69 2.16
N LYS A 76 15.01 2.59 3.15
CA LYS A 76 16.16 2.90 4.00
C LYS A 76 16.62 1.69 4.82
N ASP A 77 15.68 0.99 5.45
CA ASP A 77 15.98 -0.16 6.32
C ASP A 77 16.60 -1.31 5.51
N HIS A 78 16.19 -1.48 4.26
CA HIS A 78 16.75 -2.46 3.31
C HIS A 78 17.89 -1.91 2.43
N LYS A 79 18.35 -0.67 2.66
CA LYS A 79 19.42 0.00 1.88
C LYS A 79 19.17 0.02 0.37
N LEU A 80 17.92 0.12 -0.04
CA LEU A 80 17.51 0.10 -1.43
C LEU A 80 17.63 1.49 -2.06
N ASN A 81 17.79 1.50 -3.38
CA ASN A 81 17.78 2.73 -4.17
C ASN A 81 16.44 3.47 -4.03
N LEU A 82 16.49 4.79 -4.20
CA LEU A 82 15.27 5.58 -4.35
C LEU A 82 14.53 5.11 -5.60
N TRP A 83 13.20 5.14 -5.55
CA TRP A 83 12.41 4.83 -6.72
C TRP A 83 12.68 5.86 -7.83
N THR A 84 12.83 5.38 -9.06
CA THR A 84 12.89 6.22 -10.26
C THR A 84 12.01 5.63 -11.36
N PRO A 85 11.59 6.44 -12.35
CA PRO A 85 10.87 5.93 -13.52
C PRO A 85 11.62 4.82 -14.27
N GLU A 86 12.95 4.87 -14.30
CA GLU A 86 13.78 3.84 -14.93
C GLU A 86 13.73 2.51 -14.17
N ILE A 87 13.71 2.55 -12.83
CA ILE A 87 13.50 1.35 -12.00
C ILE A 87 12.09 0.80 -12.23
N GLU A 88 11.09 1.68 -12.35
CA GLU A 88 9.70 1.28 -12.62
C GLU A 88 9.58 0.54 -13.95
N LEU A 89 10.22 1.05 -15.00
CA LEU A 89 10.23 0.40 -16.32
C LEU A 89 10.88 -0.98 -16.26
N GLN A 90 12.04 -1.11 -15.61
CA GLN A 90 12.72 -2.41 -15.48
C GLN A 90 11.89 -3.40 -14.66
N TYR A 91 11.25 -2.94 -13.58
CA TYR A 91 10.37 -3.77 -12.78
C TYR A 91 9.11 -4.19 -13.55
N HIS A 92 8.53 -3.29 -14.34
CA HIS A 92 7.41 -3.61 -15.22
C HIS A 92 7.78 -4.69 -16.24
N ASP A 93 8.92 -4.58 -16.90
CA ASP A 93 9.40 -5.60 -17.85
C ASP A 93 9.64 -6.96 -17.15
N PHE A 94 10.20 -6.93 -15.94
CA PHE A 94 10.40 -8.10 -15.07
C PHE A 94 9.09 -8.75 -14.60
N ILE A 95 7.99 -7.99 -14.52
CA ILE A 95 6.66 -8.56 -14.31
C ILE A 95 6.14 -9.22 -15.58
N LEU A 96 6.25 -8.52 -16.73
CA LEU A 96 5.68 -8.98 -17.99
C LEU A 96 6.34 -10.26 -18.52
N ASP A 97 7.63 -10.43 -18.30
CA ASP A 97 8.36 -11.63 -18.70
C ASP A 97 8.16 -12.83 -17.73
N GLY A 98 7.46 -12.62 -16.62
CA GLY A 98 7.15 -13.64 -15.62
C GLY A 98 8.25 -13.88 -14.58
N SER A 99 9.40 -13.24 -14.72
CA SER A 99 10.56 -13.43 -13.82
C SER A 99 10.25 -12.98 -12.39
N ALA A 100 9.40 -11.97 -12.21
CA ALA A 100 8.91 -11.55 -10.90
C ALA A 100 8.19 -12.68 -10.15
N SER A 101 7.32 -13.42 -10.84
CA SER A 101 6.57 -14.52 -10.23
C SER A 101 7.49 -15.67 -9.82
N GLU A 102 8.47 -16.01 -10.67
CA GLU A 102 9.47 -17.05 -10.36
C GLU A 102 10.33 -16.63 -9.16
N PHE A 103 10.80 -15.38 -9.16
CA PHE A 103 11.59 -14.82 -8.07
C PHE A 103 10.83 -14.86 -6.73
N ILE A 104 9.58 -14.39 -6.69
CA ILE A 104 8.76 -14.41 -5.47
C ILE A 104 8.47 -15.84 -5.01
N THR A 105 8.23 -16.77 -5.93
CA THR A 105 8.05 -18.19 -5.59
C THR A 105 9.29 -18.76 -4.91
N ARG A 106 10.48 -18.46 -5.45
CA ARG A 106 11.76 -18.87 -4.85
C ARG A 106 11.97 -18.23 -3.49
N LEU A 107 11.76 -16.92 -3.38
CA LEU A 107 11.86 -16.16 -2.13
C LEU A 107 10.98 -16.75 -1.03
N ASN A 108 9.74 -17.09 -1.35
CA ASN A 108 8.79 -17.68 -0.41
C ASN A 108 9.12 -19.14 -0.04
N THR A 109 9.88 -19.84 -0.88
CA THR A 109 10.32 -21.22 -0.61
C THR A 109 11.60 -21.26 0.22
N ASP A 110 12.52 -20.35 -0.04
CA ASP A 110 13.80 -20.24 0.67
C ASP A 110 13.83 -19.03 1.60
N SER A 111 13.52 -19.29 2.87
CA SER A 111 13.48 -18.27 3.91
C SER A 111 14.81 -17.52 4.14
N LYS A 112 15.95 -18.04 3.64
CA LYS A 112 17.26 -17.42 3.80
C LYS A 112 17.69 -16.59 2.60
N MET A 113 17.00 -16.71 1.47
CA MET A 113 17.37 -16.05 0.22
C MET A 113 17.53 -14.54 0.40
N ALA A 114 16.64 -13.89 1.16
CA ALA A 114 16.74 -12.46 1.45
C ALA A 114 17.97 -12.09 2.30
N GLU A 115 18.41 -12.96 3.21
CA GLU A 115 19.57 -12.74 4.06
C GLU A 115 20.89 -13.04 3.33
N GLU A 116 20.90 -14.05 2.46
CA GLU A 116 22.08 -14.55 1.77
C GLU A 116 22.36 -13.83 0.44
N GLU A 117 21.31 -13.48 -0.31
CA GLU A 117 21.43 -12.93 -1.67
C GLU A 117 20.91 -11.49 -1.79
N GLY A 118 20.23 -10.95 -0.76
CA GLY A 118 19.54 -9.65 -0.83
C GLY A 118 20.42 -8.49 -1.26
N ASP A 119 21.68 -8.45 -0.80
CA ASP A 119 22.65 -7.41 -1.17
C ASP A 119 23.10 -7.48 -2.65
N THR A 120 22.81 -8.59 -3.34
CA THR A 120 23.18 -8.83 -4.75
C THR A 120 22.02 -8.66 -5.72
N TRP A 121 20.82 -8.40 -5.22
CA TRP A 121 19.64 -8.24 -6.06
C TRP A 121 19.71 -6.98 -6.93
N ASN A 122 19.24 -7.12 -8.16
CA ASN A 122 19.07 -5.99 -9.06
C ASN A 122 17.81 -5.16 -8.69
N ASP A 123 17.66 -3.98 -9.31
CA ASP A 123 16.55 -3.08 -9.00
C ASP A 123 15.17 -3.76 -9.16
N PRO A 124 14.87 -4.50 -10.25
CA PRO A 124 13.60 -5.24 -10.38
C PRO A 124 13.33 -6.27 -9.28
N GLN A 125 14.34 -7.03 -8.87
CA GLN A 125 14.23 -8.00 -7.77
C GLN A 125 13.95 -7.29 -6.44
N ASN A 126 14.63 -6.17 -6.19
CA ASN A 126 14.39 -5.34 -5.01
C ASN A 126 12.97 -4.76 -5.00
N GLU A 127 12.45 -4.30 -6.14
CA GLU A 127 11.07 -3.83 -6.25
C GLU A 127 10.05 -4.96 -6.07
N ALA A 128 10.34 -6.16 -6.58
CA ALA A 128 9.51 -7.35 -6.35
C ALA A 128 9.46 -7.70 -4.86
N TYR A 129 10.61 -7.70 -4.19
CA TYR A 129 10.70 -7.92 -2.75
C TYR A 129 9.92 -6.88 -1.96
N LEU A 130 10.05 -5.59 -2.29
CA LEU A 130 9.28 -4.53 -1.65
C LEU A 130 7.77 -4.69 -1.87
N HIS A 131 7.37 -5.08 -3.08
CA HIS A 131 5.97 -5.32 -3.40
C HIS A 131 5.38 -6.44 -2.55
N ASP A 132 6.06 -7.58 -2.47
CA ASP A 132 5.66 -8.74 -1.66
C ASP A 132 5.63 -8.39 -0.16
N HIS A 133 6.67 -7.73 0.34
CA HIS A 133 6.74 -7.30 1.73
C HIS A 133 5.60 -6.32 2.10
N MET A 134 5.22 -5.44 1.18
CA MET A 134 4.08 -4.53 1.38
C MET A 134 2.75 -5.25 1.42
N GLN A 135 2.56 -6.29 0.61
CA GLN A 135 1.36 -7.12 0.68
C GLN A 135 1.25 -7.79 2.04
N ASP A 136 2.35 -8.31 2.58
CA ASP A 136 2.40 -8.89 3.92
C ASP A 136 2.08 -7.89 5.02
N LEU A 137 2.63 -6.68 4.94
CA LEU A 137 2.30 -5.59 5.89
C LEU A 137 0.82 -5.21 5.82
N CYS A 138 0.28 -5.06 4.60
CA CYS A 138 -1.12 -4.74 4.38
C CYS A 138 -2.03 -5.86 4.93
N GLY A 139 -1.70 -7.12 4.64
CA GLY A 139 -2.44 -8.28 5.13
C GLY A 139 -2.41 -8.41 6.65
N THR A 140 -1.24 -8.20 7.26
CA THR A 140 -1.07 -8.20 8.72
C THR A 140 -1.87 -7.08 9.37
N GLU A 141 -1.86 -5.87 8.80
CA GLU A 141 -2.66 -4.76 9.31
C GLU A 141 -4.17 -5.05 9.21
N VAL A 142 -4.63 -5.63 8.10
CA VAL A 142 -6.03 -6.04 7.94
C VAL A 142 -6.42 -7.11 8.96
N GLU A 143 -5.58 -8.13 9.16
CA GLU A 143 -5.82 -9.19 10.15
C GLU A 143 -5.87 -8.62 11.57
N ALA A 144 -4.93 -7.73 11.92
CA ALA A 144 -4.90 -7.04 13.21
C ALA A 144 -6.21 -6.32 13.51
N TYR A 145 -6.69 -5.50 12.57
CA TYR A 145 -7.96 -4.80 12.73
C TYR A 145 -9.14 -5.76 12.81
N GLN A 146 -9.11 -6.85 12.06
CA GLN A 146 -10.19 -7.82 12.07
C GLN A 146 -10.28 -8.59 13.39
N THR A 147 -9.13 -8.91 14.00
CA THR A 147 -9.06 -9.51 15.34
C THR A 147 -9.48 -8.51 16.43
N LEU A 148 -9.08 -7.24 16.32
CA LEU A 148 -9.39 -6.21 17.32
C LEU A 148 -10.81 -5.67 17.24
N LYS A 149 -11.53 -5.93 16.14
CA LYS A 149 -12.91 -5.48 15.89
C LYS A 149 -13.87 -5.86 17.02
N ASP A 150 -13.66 -7.02 17.64
CA ASP A 150 -14.56 -7.56 18.67
C ASP A 150 -14.11 -7.20 20.09
N ILE A 151 -12.85 -6.80 20.26
CA ILE A 151 -12.25 -6.50 21.58
C ILE A 151 -12.33 -5.01 21.91
N THR A 152 -12.34 -4.16 20.89
CA THR A 152 -12.32 -2.72 21.08
C THR A 152 -13.60 -2.06 20.59
N SER A 153 -14.22 -1.24 21.45
CA SER A 153 -15.18 -0.20 21.04
C SER A 153 -14.55 0.83 20.08
N LEU A 154 -13.25 0.72 19.77
CA LEU A 154 -12.55 1.38 18.67
C LEU A 154 -12.95 0.79 17.31
N SER A 155 -14.23 0.89 16.98
CA SER A 155 -14.79 0.69 15.64
C SER A 155 -14.29 1.71 14.59
N TYR A 156 -13.18 2.42 14.87
CA TYR A 156 -12.81 3.71 14.28
C TYR A 156 -11.63 3.68 13.31
N LEU A 157 -11.06 2.51 12.97
CA LEU A 157 -9.90 2.42 12.07
C LEU A 157 -10.11 1.35 11.00
N ARG A 158 -10.39 1.80 9.76
CA ARG A 158 -10.72 0.90 8.63
C ARG A 158 -10.62 1.67 7.30
N ALA A 159 -9.47 1.58 6.64
CA ALA A 159 -9.33 1.54 5.18
C ALA A 159 -7.85 1.38 4.85
N SER A 160 -7.37 0.15 4.86
CA SER A 160 -6.11 -0.20 4.21
C SER A 160 -6.45 -0.70 2.80
N LEU A 161 -5.79 -0.13 1.80
CA LEU A 161 -5.98 -0.44 0.38
C LEU A 161 -4.79 -1.32 -0.05
N CYS A 162 -5.02 -2.59 -0.37
CA CYS A 162 -4.02 -3.44 -1.02
C CYS A 162 -4.34 -3.57 -2.53
N LEU A 163 -3.32 -3.61 -3.38
CA LEU A 163 -3.40 -4.02 -4.80
C LEU A 163 -3.08 -5.54 -4.87
N ALA A 164 -3.93 -6.33 -5.53
CA ALA A 164 -4.17 -7.81 -5.44
C ALA A 164 -3.03 -8.79 -5.88
N PRO A 165 -3.21 -10.14 -5.94
CA PRO A 165 -3.75 -11.14 -4.98
C PRO A 165 -2.79 -12.35 -4.67
N LEU A 166 -3.18 -13.12 -3.62
CA LEU A 166 -2.88 -14.54 -3.29
C LEU A 166 -1.64 -14.92 -2.45
N HIS A 167 -2.01 -15.60 -1.33
CA HIS A 167 -1.30 -16.59 -0.51
C HIS A 167 -0.50 -16.11 0.71
N ARG A 168 -1.10 -16.41 1.89
CA ARG A 168 -0.51 -16.34 3.23
C ARG A 168 0.82 -17.11 3.32
N ARG A 169 1.81 -16.53 4.00
CA ARG A 169 2.47 -17.00 5.25
C ARG A 169 3.86 -16.34 5.43
N ASN A 170 4.00 -15.45 6.41
CA ASN A 170 4.83 -15.65 7.62
C ASN A 170 5.05 -14.31 8.35
N LEU A 171 4.45 -14.18 9.53
CA LEU A 171 4.78 -13.10 10.46
C LEU A 171 6.20 -13.28 11.02
N ARG A 172 7.14 -12.43 10.62
CA ARG A 172 8.40 -12.23 11.36
C ARG A 172 8.85 -10.78 11.39
N SER A 173 8.12 -9.92 12.10
CA SER A 173 8.72 -8.70 12.68
C SER A 173 7.80 -8.06 13.73
N LEU A 174 8.13 -8.25 15.02
CA LEU A 174 7.55 -7.48 16.13
C LEU A 174 7.75 -5.95 15.95
N LYS A 175 8.78 -5.53 15.20
CA LYS A 175 9.04 -4.11 14.91
C LYS A 175 8.05 -3.51 13.91
N ALA A 176 7.60 -4.30 12.93
CA ALA A 176 6.57 -3.88 11.98
C ALA A 176 5.23 -3.65 12.70
N TRP A 177 4.87 -4.55 13.61
CA TRP A 177 3.68 -4.43 14.45
C TRP A 177 3.68 -3.16 15.30
N GLN A 178 4.79 -2.88 15.98
CA GLN A 178 4.88 -1.69 16.83
C GLN A 178 4.76 -0.40 16.01
N SER A 179 5.36 -0.34 14.82
CA SER A 179 5.24 0.83 13.94
C SER A 179 3.80 1.05 13.45
N ILE A 180 3.08 -0.01 13.09
CA ILE A 180 1.68 0.06 12.64
C ILE A 180 0.78 0.61 13.75
N PHE A 181 0.98 0.16 15.00
CA PHE A 181 0.23 0.64 16.16
C PHE A 181 0.52 2.11 16.49
N GLU A 182 1.79 2.53 16.47
CA GLU A 182 2.16 3.94 16.73
C GLU A 182 1.57 4.88 15.67
N ASP A 183 1.65 4.51 14.38
CA ASP A 183 1.06 5.29 13.29
C ASP A 183 -0.47 5.39 13.44
N ALA A 184 -1.13 4.29 13.84
CA ALA A 184 -2.57 4.28 14.10
C ALA A 184 -2.96 5.18 15.29
N ILE A 185 -2.20 5.15 16.39
CA ILE A 185 -2.42 5.99 17.57
C ILE A 185 -2.23 7.47 17.23
N GLN A 186 -1.20 7.80 16.46
CA GLN A 186 -0.92 9.17 16.03
C GLN A 186 -2.07 9.72 15.16
N ILE A 187 -2.63 8.89 14.28
CA ILE A 187 -3.77 9.29 13.44
C ILE A 187 -5.05 9.50 14.28
N VAL A 188 -5.35 8.60 15.23
CA VAL A 188 -6.53 8.74 16.11
C VAL A 188 -6.45 10.01 16.96
N ASN A 189 -5.28 10.28 17.57
CA ASN A 189 -5.06 11.47 18.39
C ASN A 189 -5.21 12.78 17.59
N LEU A 190 -5.03 12.74 16.27
CA LEU A 190 -5.08 13.92 15.39
C LEU A 190 -6.45 14.17 14.74
N LEU A 191 -7.38 13.21 14.75
CA LEU A 191 -8.64 13.29 13.98
C LEU A 191 -9.92 13.24 14.81
N GLY A 192 -9.91 12.71 16.04
CA GLY A 192 -11.16 12.48 16.77
C GLY A 192 -12.03 11.39 16.13
N ASP A 193 -13.36 11.47 16.29
CA ASP A 193 -14.34 10.44 15.90
C ASP A 193 -14.45 10.30 14.35
N VAL A 194 -13.90 9.23 13.77
CA VAL A 194 -13.85 8.98 12.30
C VAL A 194 -14.46 7.62 11.94
N LYS A 195 -15.35 7.59 10.94
CA LYS A 195 -16.01 6.36 10.43
C LYS A 195 -15.20 5.70 9.32
N THR A 196 -15.23 4.37 9.26
CA THR A 196 -14.23 3.62 8.50
C THR A 196 -14.80 2.38 7.74
N ARG A 197 -14.29 2.06 6.53
CA ARG A 197 -14.76 0.99 5.60
C ARG A 197 -13.62 0.39 4.73
N ASN A 198 -13.79 -0.79 4.13
CA ASN A 198 -12.74 -1.48 3.34
C ASN A 198 -12.74 -1.08 1.85
N PHE A 199 -11.55 -1.02 1.24
CA PHE A 199 -11.36 -0.67 -0.17
C PHE A 199 -10.24 -1.55 -0.78
N ILE A 200 -10.19 -1.70 -2.12
CA ILE A 200 -9.11 -2.32 -2.91
C ILE A 200 -8.68 -1.31 -3.99
N ALA A 201 -7.39 -1.13 -4.29
CA ALA A 201 -6.99 -0.29 -5.43
C ALA A 201 -6.73 -1.20 -6.62
N GLN A 202 -6.99 -0.70 -7.83
CA GLN A 202 -6.35 -1.22 -9.04
C GLN A 202 -5.74 -0.05 -9.81
N GLU A 203 -4.50 -0.25 -10.27
CA GLU A 203 -3.85 0.65 -11.22
C GLU A 203 -4.55 0.52 -12.57
N ASN A 204 -4.91 1.65 -13.19
CA ASN A 204 -5.51 1.64 -14.52
C ASN A 204 -4.43 1.22 -15.53
N GLN A 205 -4.57 0.04 -16.13
CA GLN A 205 -3.93 -0.23 -17.41
C GLN A 205 -4.50 0.77 -18.43
N GLY A 206 -3.64 1.69 -18.87
CA GLY A 206 -3.96 2.62 -19.93
C GLY A 206 -4.52 1.87 -21.14
N SER A 207 -5.69 2.31 -21.59
CA SER A 207 -6.33 1.85 -22.81
C SER A 207 -5.41 2.05 -24.02
N SER A 208 -4.79 0.97 -24.50
CA SER A 208 -4.30 0.90 -25.87
C SER A 208 -5.49 0.63 -26.80
N ARG A 209 -6.19 1.70 -27.19
CA ARG A 209 -6.95 1.73 -28.44
C ARG A 209 -6.14 2.50 -29.47
N CYS A 210 -5.41 1.78 -30.32
CA CYS A 210 -5.06 2.22 -31.66
C CYS A 210 -5.07 1.01 -32.59
N LEU A 211 -6.12 0.98 -33.42
CA LEU A 211 -6.44 0.11 -34.57
C LEU A 211 -6.66 -1.39 -34.31
#